data_AF-A0A941DER9-F1
#
_entry.id   AF-A0A941DER9-F1
#
_cell.length_a   1.000
_cell.length_b   1.000
_cell.length_c   1.000
_cell.angle_alpha   90.00
_cell.angle_beta   90.00
_cell.angle_gamma   90.00
#
_symmetry.space_group_name_H-M   'P 1'
#
loop_
_entity.id
_entity.type
_entity.pdbx_description
1 polymer ?
#
loop_
_entity_poly.entity_id
_entity_poly.type
_entity_poly.pdbx_seq_one_letter_code
_entity_poly.pdbx_strand_id
1 'polypeptide(L)'
;MSKINLDGLLSNQALFRHISPFELESLKKEVVKMELDKGLSLFQKGDTADACFILVYGLVKLAIPSSNGSDKIVELIRPGQCFGEAMLFLDEPYPFYAESLEPSLLLRLPRNALFKLLDQSPTIARQMMTGLSYRLLGFIRSVERQSSHNAMQRVVDYLVQVAITQDSNDIRLELKKNVVASLLNLTPETFSRMLHHLSELNLIRVSASRIYIHCMTALKAYASTSAVQETPTAKSNVRPLTRRITPELHVEQGVRTSSFG
;
A
#
# COMPACT_ATOMS: atom_id res chain seq x y z
N MET A 1 -18.67 -28.39 0.71
CA MET A 1 -17.59 -27.49 0.25
C MET A 1 -18.01 -26.85 -1.06
N SER A 2 -18.53 -25.62 -1.02
CA SER A 2 -19.00 -24.94 -2.23
C SER A 2 -17.82 -24.72 -3.17
N LYS A 3 -17.95 -25.18 -4.42
CA LYS A 3 -17.05 -24.80 -5.51
C LYS A 3 -17.20 -23.28 -5.70
N ILE A 4 -16.39 -22.50 -5.00
CA ILE A 4 -16.27 -21.07 -5.27
C ILE A 4 -15.83 -20.96 -6.73
N ASN A 5 -16.61 -20.26 -7.55
CA ASN A 5 -16.40 -20.14 -8.98
C ASN A 5 -15.13 -19.32 -9.24
N LEU A 6 -14.01 -20.01 -9.47
CA LEU A 6 -12.70 -19.39 -9.70
C LEU A 6 -12.70 -18.49 -10.94
N ASP A 7 -13.54 -18.79 -11.94
CA ASP A 7 -13.71 -18.03 -13.17
C ASP A 7 -14.30 -16.66 -12.84
N GLY A 8 -15.40 -16.65 -12.08
CA GLY A 8 -16.02 -15.42 -11.60
C GLY A 8 -15.09 -14.61 -10.71
N LEU A 9 -14.26 -15.28 -9.90
CA LEU A 9 -13.29 -14.59 -9.05
C LEU A 9 -12.18 -13.93 -9.86
N LEU A 10 -11.56 -14.66 -10.78
CA LEU A 10 -10.47 -14.19 -11.62
C LEU A 10 -10.95 -13.09 -12.58
N SER A 11 -12.03 -13.33 -13.34
CA SER A 11 -12.54 -12.35 -14.32
C SER A 11 -13.02 -11.04 -13.70
N ASN A 12 -13.40 -11.04 -12.41
CA ASN A 12 -13.79 -9.83 -11.68
C ASN A 12 -12.60 -9.05 -11.11
N GLN A 13 -11.38 -9.60 -11.13
CA GLN A 13 -10.20 -8.84 -10.72
C GLN A 13 -9.79 -7.85 -11.80
N ALA A 14 -9.43 -6.64 -11.39
CA ALA A 14 -8.96 -5.60 -12.32
C ALA A 14 -7.76 -6.07 -13.17
N LEU A 15 -6.92 -6.95 -12.60
CA LEU A 15 -5.75 -7.53 -13.26
C LEU A 15 -6.10 -8.51 -14.40
N PHE A 16 -7.29 -9.11 -14.41
CA PHE A 16 -7.67 -10.15 -15.37
C PHE A 16 -8.95 -9.81 -16.15
N ARG A 17 -9.43 -8.56 -16.11
CA ARG A 17 -10.70 -8.17 -16.72
C ARG A 17 -10.76 -8.37 -18.25
N HIS A 18 -9.62 -8.52 -18.90
CA HIS A 18 -9.50 -8.73 -20.36
C HIS A 18 -8.69 -9.98 -20.70
N ILE A 19 -8.59 -10.94 -19.78
CA ILE A 19 -7.97 -12.23 -20.05
C ILE A 19 -8.83 -13.02 -21.05
N SER A 20 -8.20 -13.61 -22.06
CA SER A 20 -8.91 -14.51 -22.97
C SER A 20 -9.31 -15.81 -22.24
N PRO A 21 -10.35 -16.52 -22.71
CA PRO A 21 -10.75 -17.79 -22.09
C PRO A 21 -9.61 -18.82 -22.03
N PHE A 22 -8.74 -18.86 -23.04
CA PHE A 22 -7.60 -19.79 -23.09
C PHE A 22 -6.51 -19.46 -22.05
N GLU A 23 -6.19 -18.17 -21.90
CA GLU A 23 -5.26 -17.70 -20.87
C GLU A 23 -5.84 -17.92 -19.48
N LEU A 24 -7.15 -17.71 -19.30
CA LEU A 24 -7.84 -17.96 -18.04
C LEU A 24 -7.77 -19.43 -17.64
N GLU A 25 -8.05 -20.35 -18.57
CA GLU A 25 -7.92 -21.81 -18.33
C GLU A 25 -6.49 -22.21 -17.97
N SER A 26 -5.50 -21.60 -18.63
CA SER A 26 -4.09 -21.84 -18.31
C SER A 26 -3.73 -21.32 -16.92
N LEU A 27 -4.22 -20.13 -16.57
CA LEU A 27 -3.99 -19.50 -15.27
C LEU A 27 -4.64 -20.29 -14.12
N LYS A 28 -5.85 -20.83 -14.32
CA LYS A 28 -6.56 -21.65 -13.31
C LYS A 28 -5.75 -22.86 -12.85
N LYS A 29 -4.91 -23.43 -13.72
CA LYS A 29 -4.08 -24.60 -13.39
C LYS A 29 -2.93 -24.27 -12.47
N GLU A 30 -2.48 -23.02 -12.47
CA GLU A 30 -1.32 -22.55 -11.73
C GLU A 30 -1.70 -21.79 -10.44
N VAL A 31 -2.89 -21.19 -10.41
CA VAL A 31 -3.39 -20.43 -9.27
C VAL A 31 -3.80 -21.37 -8.14
N VAL A 32 -3.26 -21.11 -6.95
CA VAL A 32 -3.59 -21.86 -5.73
C VAL A 32 -4.49 -21.02 -4.84
N LYS A 33 -5.61 -21.61 -4.43
CA LYS A 33 -6.51 -21.01 -3.45
C LYS A 33 -5.90 -21.09 -2.05
N MET A 34 -5.90 -19.99 -1.31
CA MET A 34 -5.44 -19.93 0.08
C MET A 34 -6.48 -19.27 0.97
N GLU A 35 -6.89 -19.96 2.03
CA GLU A 35 -7.69 -19.37 3.11
C GLU A 35 -6.76 -19.01 4.26
N LEU A 36 -6.95 -17.82 4.84
CA LEU A 36 -6.12 -17.31 5.91
C LEU A 36 -7.02 -16.78 7.03
N ASP A 37 -6.90 -17.39 8.21
CA ASP A 37 -7.64 -16.94 9.38
C ASP A 37 -7.15 -15.59 9.88
N LYS A 38 -8.02 -14.88 10.60
CA LYS A 38 -7.69 -13.61 11.24
C LYS A 38 -6.50 -13.76 12.18
N GLY A 39 -5.53 -12.85 12.04
CA GLY A 39 -4.30 -12.79 12.83
C GLY A 39 -3.17 -13.68 12.32
N LEU A 40 -3.41 -14.51 11.29
CA LEU A 40 -2.37 -15.32 10.68
C LEU A 40 -1.57 -14.52 9.65
N SER A 41 -0.26 -14.79 9.62
CA SER A 41 0.66 -14.22 8.65
C SER A 41 0.73 -15.08 7.40
N LEU A 42 0.67 -14.45 6.24
CA LEU A 42 0.84 -15.09 4.93
C LEU A 42 2.32 -15.35 4.60
N PHE A 43 3.17 -14.37 4.91
CA PHE A 43 4.63 -14.43 4.81
C PHE A 43 5.25 -13.43 5.79
N GLN A 44 6.54 -13.59 6.06
CA GLN A 44 7.34 -12.75 6.93
C GLN A 44 8.30 -11.85 6.13
N LYS A 45 8.79 -10.80 6.80
CA LYS A 45 9.87 -9.98 6.26
C LYS A 45 11.13 -10.85 6.11
N GLY A 46 11.73 -10.81 4.91
CA GLY A 46 12.92 -11.57 4.56
C GLY A 46 12.64 -12.92 3.90
N ASP A 47 11.37 -13.36 3.86
CA ASP A 47 10.99 -14.54 3.09
C ASP A 47 11.23 -14.30 1.60
N THR A 48 11.68 -15.34 0.90
CA THR A 48 11.87 -15.30 -0.55
C THR A 48 10.53 -15.07 -1.25
N ALA A 49 10.50 -14.09 -2.16
CA ALA A 49 9.31 -13.83 -2.95
C ALA A 49 9.19 -14.86 -4.10
N ASP A 50 8.26 -15.80 -3.95
CA ASP A 50 8.03 -16.89 -4.90
C ASP A 50 6.64 -16.86 -5.58
N ALA A 51 5.75 -16.00 -5.08
CA ALA A 51 4.43 -15.76 -5.64
C ALA A 51 3.95 -14.33 -5.39
N CYS A 52 2.91 -13.92 -6.12
CA CYS A 52 2.10 -12.78 -5.76
C CYS A 52 0.72 -13.26 -5.33
N PHE A 53 -0.03 -12.37 -4.69
CA PHE A 53 -1.29 -12.72 -4.07
C PHE A 53 -2.36 -11.74 -4.47
N ILE A 54 -3.56 -12.25 -4.69
CA ILE A 54 -4.73 -11.45 -5.02
C ILE A 54 -5.78 -11.70 -3.96
N LEU A 55 -6.21 -10.63 -3.29
CA LEU A 55 -7.21 -10.72 -2.24
C LEU A 55 -8.61 -10.80 -2.86
N VAL A 56 -9.32 -11.88 -2.56
CA VAL A 56 -10.69 -12.12 -3.04
C VAL A 56 -11.72 -11.53 -2.09
N TYR A 57 -11.58 -11.80 -0.79
CA TYR A 57 -12.35 -11.17 0.28
C TYR A 57 -11.50 -11.11 1.54
N GLY A 58 -11.91 -10.24 2.47
CA GLY A 58 -11.22 -10.00 3.74
C GLY A 58 -10.37 -8.74 3.68
N LEU A 59 -9.37 -8.67 4.57
CA LEU A 59 -8.49 -7.52 4.70
C LEU A 59 -7.10 -7.98 5.13
N VAL A 60 -6.07 -7.60 4.37
CA VAL A 60 -4.67 -7.95 4.67
C VAL A 60 -3.85 -6.69 4.92
N LYS A 61 -3.05 -6.71 5.98
CA LYS A 61 -2.14 -5.63 6.37
C LYS A 61 -0.73 -5.99 5.92
N LEU A 62 -0.09 -5.10 5.16
CA LEU A 62 1.35 -5.14 4.89
C LEU A 62 2.07 -4.19 5.85
N ALA A 63 3.02 -4.70 6.62
CA ALA A 63 3.66 -3.93 7.67
C ALA A 63 5.15 -4.25 7.86
N ILE A 64 5.91 -3.21 8.20
CA ILE A 64 7.32 -3.32 8.57
C ILE A 64 7.40 -3.33 10.10
N PRO A 65 8.02 -4.35 10.70
CA PRO A 65 8.20 -4.40 12.14
C PRO A 65 9.09 -3.24 12.61
N SER A 66 8.67 -2.58 13.69
CA SER A 66 9.43 -1.50 14.32
C SER A 66 10.02 -1.96 15.65
N SER A 67 11.23 -1.50 15.98
CA SER A 67 11.87 -1.75 17.28
C SER A 67 11.07 -1.24 18.48
N ASN A 68 10.17 -0.28 18.25
CA ASN A 68 9.44 0.42 19.31
C ASN A 68 8.07 -0.23 19.60
N GLY A 69 7.78 -1.40 19.03
CA GLY A 69 6.57 -2.19 19.30
C GLY A 69 5.33 -1.79 18.50
N SER A 70 5.37 -0.71 17.71
CA SER A 70 4.30 -0.33 16.79
C SER A 70 4.73 -0.52 15.34
N ASP A 71 4.15 -1.50 14.66
CA ASP A 71 4.48 -1.75 13.26
C ASP A 71 4.09 -0.58 12.36
N LYS A 72 4.96 -0.28 11.40
CA LYS A 72 4.68 0.70 10.36
C LYS A 72 3.88 0.02 9.26
N ILE A 73 2.61 0.39 9.13
CA ILE A 73 1.74 -0.12 8.07
C ILE A 73 2.17 0.54 6.76
N VAL A 74 2.49 -0.30 5.78
CA VAL A 74 2.84 0.12 4.42
C VAL A 74 1.55 0.29 3.60
N GLU A 75 0.67 -0.71 3.68
CA GLU A 75 -0.56 -0.74 2.90
C GLU A 75 -1.61 -1.65 3.53
N LEU A 76 -2.89 -1.34 3.31
CA LEU A 76 -4.01 -2.24 3.58
C LEU A 76 -4.55 -2.75 2.26
N ILE A 77 -4.41 -4.04 2.03
CA ILE A 77 -4.87 -4.73 0.83
C ILE A 77 -6.36 -5.04 0.97
N ARG A 78 -7.12 -4.59 -0.02
CA ARG A 78 -8.57 -4.76 -0.15
C ARG A 78 -8.89 -5.76 -1.27
N PRO A 79 -10.11 -6.34 -1.26
CA PRO A 79 -10.56 -7.22 -2.32
C PRO A 79 -10.37 -6.59 -3.71
N GLY A 80 -9.88 -7.35 -4.68
CA GLY A 80 -9.55 -6.82 -6.01
C GLY A 80 -8.06 -6.55 -6.24
N GLN A 81 -7.30 -6.38 -5.15
CA GLN A 81 -5.91 -5.92 -5.23
C GLN A 81 -4.91 -7.08 -5.29
N CYS A 82 -3.90 -6.92 -6.15
CA CYS A 82 -2.72 -7.77 -6.23
C CYS A 82 -1.59 -7.16 -5.39
N PHE A 83 -0.83 -8.00 -4.69
CA PHE A 83 0.33 -7.59 -3.90
C PHE A 83 1.44 -8.65 -3.89
N GLY A 84 2.67 -8.22 -3.58
CA GLY A 84 3.87 -9.06 -3.60
C GLY A 84 4.52 -9.19 -4.98
N GLU A 85 3.85 -8.73 -6.04
CA GLU A 85 4.29 -8.75 -7.43
C GLU A 85 5.59 -7.98 -7.66
N ALA A 86 5.78 -6.83 -6.99
CA ALA A 86 6.97 -6.01 -7.16
C ALA A 86 8.26 -6.76 -6.78
N MET A 87 8.19 -7.59 -5.74
CA MET A 87 9.35 -8.37 -5.27
C MET A 87 9.70 -9.51 -6.23
N LEU A 88 8.71 -10.07 -6.93
CA LEU A 88 8.96 -11.05 -7.99
C LEU A 88 9.70 -10.46 -9.18
N PHE A 89 9.39 -9.23 -9.57
CA PHE A 89 10.07 -8.54 -10.67
C PHE A 89 11.50 -8.14 -10.31
N LEU A 90 11.72 -7.72 -9.06
CA LEU A 90 13.02 -7.29 -8.58
C LEU A 90 13.93 -8.45 -8.16
N ASP A 91 13.38 -9.66 -8.02
CA ASP A 91 14.09 -10.81 -7.48
C ASP A 91 14.62 -10.58 -6.06
N GLU A 92 13.82 -9.89 -5.24
CA GLU A 92 14.19 -9.49 -3.87
C GLU A 92 13.27 -10.17 -2.83
N PRO A 93 13.74 -10.39 -1.60
CA PRO A 93 12.89 -10.87 -0.50
C PRO A 93 11.79 -9.86 -0.12
N TYR A 94 10.73 -10.31 0.56
CA TYR A 94 9.69 -9.40 1.03
C TYR A 94 10.25 -8.42 2.08
N PRO A 95 10.09 -7.09 1.91
CA PRO A 95 10.60 -6.10 2.85
C PRO A 95 9.66 -5.86 4.05
N PHE A 96 8.47 -6.47 4.04
CA PHE A 96 7.41 -6.39 5.04
C PHE A 96 6.80 -7.78 5.27
N TYR A 97 6.07 -7.95 6.36
CA TYR A 97 5.21 -9.12 6.56
C TYR A 97 3.78 -8.81 6.09
N ALA A 98 3.01 -9.85 5.82
CA ALA A 98 1.59 -9.76 5.46
C ALA A 98 0.73 -10.52 6.46
N GLU A 99 -0.24 -9.87 7.10
CA GLU A 99 -1.11 -10.47 8.12
C GLU A 99 -2.59 -10.23 7.79
N SER A 100 -3.43 -11.25 7.98
CA SER A 100 -4.87 -11.11 7.81
C SER A 100 -5.51 -10.40 9.01
N LEU A 101 -6.23 -9.31 8.77
CA LEU A 101 -7.00 -8.61 9.83
C LEU A 101 -8.42 -9.17 10.00
N GLU A 102 -8.89 -9.93 9.01
CA GLU A 102 -10.18 -10.61 8.94
C GLU A 102 -9.98 -12.02 8.35
N PRO A 103 -10.92 -12.97 8.45
CA PRO A 103 -10.87 -14.18 7.65
C PRO A 103 -10.79 -13.80 6.16
N SER A 104 -9.75 -14.24 5.48
CA SER A 104 -9.44 -13.82 4.10
C SER A 104 -9.33 -15.01 3.16
N LEU A 105 -9.71 -14.77 1.91
CA LEU A 105 -9.45 -15.67 0.79
C LEU A 105 -8.52 -14.99 -0.19
N LEU A 106 -7.44 -15.69 -0.54
CA LEU A 106 -6.43 -15.23 -1.47
C LEU A 106 -6.26 -16.22 -2.62
N LEU A 107 -5.87 -15.68 -3.77
CA LEU A 107 -5.33 -16.44 -4.88
C LEU A 107 -3.82 -16.24 -4.90
N ARG A 108 -3.06 -17.31 -4.70
CA ARG A 108 -1.61 -17.33 -4.84
C ARG A 108 -1.26 -17.64 -6.28
N LEU A 109 -0.52 -16.74 -6.91
CA LEU A 109 -0.02 -16.89 -8.28
C LEU A 109 1.50 -17.05 -8.24
N PRO A 110 2.03 -18.27 -8.48
CA PRO A 110 3.46 -18.52 -8.50
C PRO A 110 4.19 -17.65 -9.53
N ARG A 111 5.46 -17.31 -9.24
CA ARG A 111 6.29 -16.49 -10.12
C ARG A 111 6.31 -17.00 -11.56
N ASN A 112 6.61 -18.28 -11.76
CA ASN A 112 6.71 -18.85 -13.11
C ASN A 112 5.41 -18.71 -13.89
N ALA A 113 4.27 -18.86 -13.23
CA ALA A 113 2.96 -18.69 -13.83
C ALA A 113 2.67 -17.23 -14.18
N LEU A 114 3.02 -16.29 -13.30
CA LEU A 114 2.90 -14.85 -13.58
C LEU A 114 3.75 -14.45 -14.80
N PHE A 115 5.04 -14.80 -14.82
CA PHE A 115 5.93 -14.41 -15.91
C PHE A 115 5.50 -15.03 -17.24
N LYS A 116 5.13 -16.31 -17.24
CA LYS A 116 4.56 -16.96 -18.43
C LYS A 116 3.29 -16.25 -18.94
N LEU A 117 2.42 -15.81 -18.03
CA LEU A 117 1.20 -15.07 -18.38
C LEU A 117 1.53 -13.70 -19.01
N LEU A 118 2.55 -13.01 -18.49
CA LEU A 118 2.99 -11.72 -19.00
C LEU A 118 3.63 -11.85 -20.39
N ASP A 119 4.44 -12.89 -20.61
CA ASP A 119 5.07 -13.19 -21.90
C ASP A 119 4.03 -13.54 -22.98
N GLN A 120 2.95 -14.22 -22.57
CA GLN A 120 1.88 -14.64 -23.48
C GLN A 120 0.87 -13.52 -23.76
N SER A 121 0.71 -12.56 -22.84
CA SER A 121 -0.35 -11.57 -22.89
C SER A 121 0.13 -10.14 -22.63
N PRO A 122 0.47 -9.38 -23.69
CA PRO A 122 0.81 -7.96 -23.57
C PRO A 122 -0.31 -7.13 -22.93
N THR A 123 -1.56 -7.57 -23.04
CA THR A 123 -2.71 -6.91 -22.39
C THR A 123 -2.62 -7.01 -20.86
N ILE A 124 -2.30 -8.19 -20.33
CA ILE A 124 -2.14 -8.40 -18.88
C ILE A 124 -0.91 -7.64 -18.38
N ALA A 125 0.19 -7.65 -19.13
CA ALA A 125 1.36 -6.85 -18.80
C ALA A 125 1.03 -5.35 -18.68
N ARG A 126 0.28 -4.79 -19.64
CA ARG A 126 -0.20 -3.40 -19.56
C ARG A 126 -1.11 -3.17 -18.35
N GLN A 127 -2.02 -4.09 -18.03
CA GLN A 127 -2.90 -3.97 -16.86
C GLN A 127 -2.09 -3.97 -15.54
N MET A 128 -1.09 -4.84 -15.44
CA MET A 128 -0.20 -4.88 -14.27
C MET A 128 0.61 -3.59 -14.15
N MET A 129 1.17 -3.08 -15.25
CA MET A 129 1.83 -1.78 -15.29
C MET A 129 0.89 -0.64 -14.85
N THR A 130 -0.35 -0.61 -15.34
CA THR A 130 -1.36 0.37 -14.93
C THR A 130 -1.63 0.29 -13.42
N GLY A 131 -1.76 -0.92 -12.87
CA GLY A 131 -1.90 -1.13 -11.42
C GLY A 131 -0.72 -0.58 -10.62
N LEU A 132 0.50 -0.88 -11.04
CA LEU A 132 1.73 -0.35 -10.44
C LEU A 132 1.81 1.19 -10.55
N SER A 133 1.41 1.76 -11.69
CA SER A 133 1.36 3.22 -11.88
C SER A 133 0.36 3.88 -10.93
N TYR A 134 -0.82 3.28 -10.69
CA TYR A 134 -1.77 3.79 -9.70
C TYR A 134 -1.21 3.71 -8.28
N ARG A 135 -0.52 2.62 -7.90
CA ARG A 135 0.15 2.51 -6.60
C ARG A 135 1.24 3.55 -6.43
N LEU A 136 2.07 3.77 -7.46
CA LEU A 136 3.10 4.82 -7.47
C LEU A 136 2.49 6.21 -7.31
N LEU A 137 1.43 6.53 -8.06
CA LEU A 137 0.73 7.81 -7.93
C LEU A 137 0.10 7.98 -6.53
N GLY A 138 -0.48 6.90 -5.97
CA GLY A 138 -0.98 6.87 -4.61
C GLY A 138 0.11 7.12 -3.57
N PHE A 139 1.30 6.56 -3.77
CA PHE A 139 2.47 6.80 -2.93
C PHE A 139 2.95 8.25 -3.02
N ILE A 140 3.10 8.80 -4.24
CA ILE A 140 3.49 10.21 -4.46
C ILE A 140 2.50 11.15 -3.76
N ARG A 141 1.19 10.96 -3.94
CA ARG A 141 0.15 11.74 -3.25
C ARG A 141 0.22 11.60 -1.73
N SER A 142 0.66 10.46 -1.24
CA SER A 142 0.83 10.23 0.20
C SER A 142 2.08 10.92 0.75
N VAL A 143 3.13 11.06 -0.06
CA VAL A 143 4.30 11.91 0.23
C VAL A 143 3.91 13.39 0.20
N GLU A 144 3.16 13.84 -0.81
CA GLU A 144 2.63 15.22 -0.87
C GLU A 144 1.76 15.56 0.34
N ARG A 145 0.92 14.62 0.79
CA ARG A 145 0.16 14.78 2.04
C ARG A 145 1.05 14.85 3.27
N GLN A 146 2.20 14.17 3.30
CA GLN A 146 3.15 14.27 4.41
C GLN A 146 3.89 15.62 4.42
N SER A 147 4.14 16.22 3.25
CA SER A 147 4.76 17.54 3.16
C SER A 147 3.77 18.70 3.33
N SER A 148 2.49 18.47 3.04
CA SER A 148 1.47 19.54 3.00
C SER A 148 0.39 19.45 4.08
N HIS A 149 0.32 18.37 4.88
CA HIS A 149 -0.72 18.22 5.91
C HIS A 149 -0.16 18.00 7.31
N ASN A 150 -0.50 18.92 8.23
CA ASN A 150 -0.24 18.77 9.66
C ASN A 150 -0.85 17.43 10.13
N ALA A 151 -0.24 16.75 11.10
CA ALA A 151 -0.74 15.48 11.66
C ALA A 151 -2.24 15.53 12.01
N MET A 152 -2.75 16.68 12.46
CA MET A 152 -4.17 16.91 12.74
C MET A 152 -5.04 16.82 11.48
N GLN A 153 -4.58 17.40 10.37
CA GLN A 153 -5.31 17.35 9.09
C GLN A 153 -5.42 15.92 8.57
N ARG A 154 -4.34 15.13 8.65
CA ARG A 154 -4.36 13.70 8.25
C ARG A 154 -5.41 12.90 9.02
N VAL A 155 -5.56 13.18 10.32
CA VAL A 155 -6.62 12.58 11.15
C VAL A 155 -8.01 13.01 10.67
N VAL A 156 -8.22 14.31 10.44
CA VAL A 156 -9.51 14.82 9.97
C VAL A 156 -9.88 14.26 8.60
N ASP A 157 -8.97 14.27 7.63
CA ASP A 157 -9.21 13.75 6.28
C ASP A 157 -9.61 12.28 6.29
N TYR A 158 -8.96 11.48 7.14
CA TYR A 158 -9.33 10.09 7.33
C TYR A 158 -10.75 9.94 7.88
N LEU A 159 -11.12 10.68 8.94
CA LEU A 159 -12.47 10.61 9.52
C LEU A 159 -13.55 11.05 8.50
N VAL A 160 -13.27 12.12 7.74
CA VAL A 160 -14.12 12.61 6.65
C VAL A 160 -14.28 11.54 5.58
N GLN A 161 -13.20 10.89 5.15
CA GLN A 161 -13.24 9.86 4.13
C GLN A 161 -14.06 8.65 4.59
N VAL A 162 -13.94 8.24 5.85
CA VAL A 162 -14.76 7.17 6.44
C VAL A 162 -16.24 7.58 6.47
N ALA A 163 -16.55 8.82 6.85
CA ALA A 163 -17.92 9.35 6.88
C ALA A 163 -18.58 9.38 5.50
N ILE A 164 -17.84 9.81 4.47
CA ILE A 164 -18.32 9.78 3.08
C ILE A 164 -18.57 8.33 2.62
N THR A 165 -17.71 7.39 3.01
CA THR A 165 -17.84 5.98 2.63
C THR A 165 -19.06 5.31 3.30
N GLN A 166 -19.38 5.71 4.53
CA GLN A 166 -20.51 5.16 5.30
C GLN A 166 -21.80 5.99 5.16
N ASP A 167 -21.76 7.09 4.41
CA ASP A 167 -22.84 8.08 4.25
C ASP A 167 -23.50 8.49 5.58
N SER A 168 -22.67 8.70 6.61
CA SER A 168 -23.13 8.94 7.98
C SER A 168 -22.14 9.78 8.78
N ASN A 169 -22.68 10.60 9.69
CA ASN A 169 -21.89 11.33 10.69
C ASN A 169 -21.60 10.49 11.94
N ASP A 170 -22.33 9.39 12.18
CA ASP A 170 -21.95 8.36 13.17
C ASP A 170 -21.12 7.30 12.45
N ILE A 171 -19.80 7.45 12.49
CA ILE A 171 -18.88 6.56 11.81
C ILE A 171 -18.40 5.46 12.74
N ARG A 172 -18.28 4.25 12.19
CA ARG A 172 -17.63 3.13 12.87
C ARG A 172 -16.25 2.92 12.28
N LEU A 173 -15.23 2.97 13.14
CA LEU A 173 -13.89 2.51 12.78
C LEU A 173 -13.92 0.98 12.67
N GLU A 174 -13.86 0.47 11.45
CA GLU A 174 -13.71 -0.96 11.16
C GLU A 174 -12.37 -1.50 11.67
N LEU A 175 -11.35 -0.62 11.67
CA LEU A 175 -10.00 -0.91 12.10
C LEU A 175 -9.78 -0.51 13.56
N LYS A 176 -8.92 -1.25 14.25
CA LYS A 176 -8.45 -0.87 15.60
C LYS A 176 -7.69 0.47 15.53
N LYS A 177 -7.77 1.27 16.61
CA LYS A 177 -7.15 2.61 16.67
C LYS A 177 -5.65 2.62 16.42
N ASN A 178 -4.93 1.59 16.87
CA ASN A 178 -3.50 1.45 16.61
C ASN A 178 -3.19 1.24 15.12
N VAL A 179 -4.02 0.47 14.41
CA VAL A 179 -3.91 0.27 12.96
C VAL A 179 -4.17 1.58 12.22
N VAL A 180 -5.19 2.34 12.65
CA VAL A 180 -5.47 3.67 12.08
C VAL A 180 -4.33 4.64 12.35
N ALA A 181 -3.78 4.67 13.56
CA ALA A 181 -2.65 5.52 13.91
C ALA A 181 -1.43 5.23 13.01
N SER A 182 -1.06 3.96 12.87
CA SER A 182 0.04 3.54 11.99
C SER A 182 -0.22 3.90 10.52
N LEU A 183 -1.46 3.74 10.02
CA LEU A 183 -1.84 4.13 8.65
C LEU A 183 -1.62 5.63 8.41
N LEU A 184 -1.86 6.45 9.42
CA LEU A 184 -1.64 7.89 9.37
C LEU A 184 -0.20 8.29 9.68
N ASN A 185 0.72 7.34 9.85
CA ASN A 185 2.10 7.58 10.32
C ASN A 185 2.13 8.38 11.64
N LEU A 186 1.27 8.01 12.58
CA LEU A 186 1.20 8.55 13.94
C LEU A 186 1.42 7.41 14.95
N THR A 187 1.94 7.74 16.12
CA THR A 187 1.91 6.77 17.23
C THR A 187 0.47 6.63 17.76
N PRO A 188 0.08 5.47 18.33
CA PRO A 188 -1.24 5.29 18.94
C PRO A 188 -1.58 6.36 19.99
N GLU A 189 -0.58 6.83 20.73
CA GLU A 189 -0.71 7.90 21.73
C GLU A 189 -0.99 9.24 21.05
N THR A 190 -0.27 9.57 19.99
CA THR A 190 -0.46 10.82 19.22
C THR A 190 -1.86 10.86 18.60
N PHE A 191 -2.28 9.75 17.98
CA PHE A 191 -3.63 9.63 17.42
C PHE A 191 -4.72 9.79 18.50
N SER A 192 -4.53 9.15 19.66
CA SER A 192 -5.48 9.26 20.78
C SER A 192 -5.57 10.68 21.34
N ARG A 193 -4.43 11.38 21.46
CA ARG A 193 -4.38 12.80 21.87
C ARG A 193 -5.12 13.70 20.89
N MET A 194 -4.95 13.49 19.58
CA MET A 194 -5.65 14.27 18.56
C MET A 194 -7.17 14.04 18.58
N LEU A 195 -7.61 12.80 18.77
CA LEU A 195 -9.04 12.51 18.95
C LEU A 195 -9.61 13.17 20.21
N HIS A 196 -8.85 13.19 21.31
CA HIS A 196 -9.26 13.86 22.54
C HIS A 196 -9.39 15.37 22.33
N HIS A 197 -8.40 15.99 21.69
CA HIS A 197 -8.41 17.42 21.37
C HIS A 197 -9.60 17.83 20.49
N LEU A 198 -9.91 17.05 19.44
CA LEU A 198 -11.11 17.27 18.62
C LEU A 198 -12.42 17.09 19.42
N SER A 199 -12.41 16.25 20.45
CA SER A 199 -13.56 16.06 21.35
C SER A 199 -13.73 17.21 22.32
N GLU A 200 -12.65 17.79 22.85
CA GLU A 200 -12.68 18.99 23.70
C GLU A 200 -13.24 20.19 22.95
N LEU A 201 -12.94 20.29 21.64
CA LEU A 201 -13.49 21.31 20.75
C LEU A 201 -14.95 21.05 20.35
N ASN A 202 -15.60 19.99 20.86
CA ASN A 202 -16.95 19.56 20.50
C ASN A 202 -17.16 19.31 19.00
N LEU A 203 -16.08 19.04 18.24
CA LEU A 203 -16.16 18.73 16.82
C LEU A 203 -16.54 17.27 16.59
N ILE A 204 -16.08 16.39 17.49
CA ILE A 204 -16.40 14.96 17.47
C ILE A 204 -16.76 14.47 18.88
N ARG A 205 -17.44 13.33 18.95
CA ARG A 205 -17.61 12.55 20.18
C ARG A 205 -17.09 11.14 19.95
N VAL A 206 -16.20 10.69 20.81
CA VAL A 206 -15.57 9.38 20.69
C VAL A 206 -16.21 8.40 21.67
N SER A 207 -16.65 7.25 21.19
CA SER A 207 -17.22 6.17 22.01
C SER A 207 -16.65 4.82 21.54
N ALA A 208 -15.56 4.39 22.18
CA ALA A 208 -14.80 3.19 21.80
C ALA A 208 -14.40 3.20 20.31
N SER A 209 -15.05 2.40 19.47
CA SER A 209 -14.84 2.30 18.01
C SER A 209 -15.80 3.15 17.18
N ARG A 210 -16.78 3.81 17.82
CA ARG A 210 -17.69 4.76 17.15
C ARG A 210 -17.20 6.19 17.37
N ILE A 211 -17.29 7.01 16.34
CA ILE A 211 -16.99 8.43 16.38
C ILE A 211 -18.17 9.16 15.76
N TYR A 212 -18.79 10.04 16.52
CA TYR A 212 -19.85 10.91 16.01
C TYR A 212 -19.24 12.25 15.62
N ILE A 213 -19.46 12.69 14.39
CA ILE A 213 -19.00 13.99 13.86
C ILE A 213 -20.15 14.99 14.03
N HIS A 214 -19.95 16.00 14.88
CA HIS A 214 -21.01 16.99 15.17
C HIS A 214 -21.29 17.91 13.98
N CYS A 215 -20.25 18.35 13.28
CA CYS A 215 -20.39 19.18 12.08
C CYS A 215 -19.23 18.94 11.11
N MET A 216 -19.56 18.37 9.94
CA MET A 216 -18.59 18.04 8.89
C MET A 216 -17.87 19.29 8.34
N THR A 217 -18.60 20.39 8.19
CA THR A 217 -18.05 21.65 7.67
C THR A 217 -17.06 22.28 8.66
N ALA A 218 -17.40 22.30 9.95
CA ALA A 218 -16.52 22.84 10.99
C ALA A 218 -15.25 22.00 11.17
N LEU A 219 -15.37 20.67 11.08
CA LEU A 219 -14.22 19.76 11.17
C LEU A 219 -13.23 19.98 10.02
N LYS A 220 -13.73 20.10 8.77
CA LYS A 220 -12.91 20.41 7.59
C LYS A 220 -12.26 21.79 7.67
N ALA A 221 -13.01 22.79 8.13
CA ALA A 221 -12.49 24.15 8.30
C ALA A 221 -11.36 24.19 9.34
N TYR A 222 -11.53 23.50 10.49
CA TYR A 222 -10.50 23.41 11.52
C TYR A 222 -9.19 22.81 10.99
N ALA A 223 -9.30 21.73 10.22
CA ALA A 223 -8.15 21.14 9.54
C ALA A 223 -7.42 22.16 8.66
N SER A 224 -8.14 22.90 7.81
CA SER A 224 -7.53 23.92 6.95
C SER A 224 -6.86 25.08 7.72
N THR A 225 -7.37 25.46 8.89
CA THR A 225 -6.79 26.54 9.73
C THR A 225 -5.55 26.06 10.50
N SER A 226 -5.53 24.83 10.99
CA SER A 226 -4.37 24.26 11.72
C SER A 226 -3.14 23.98 10.83
N ALA A 227 -3.27 23.99 9.50
CA ALA A 227 -2.12 23.96 8.59
C ALA A 227 -1.34 25.27 8.55
N VAL A 228 -1.98 26.40 8.82
CA VAL A 228 -1.36 27.73 8.65
C VAL A 228 -0.52 28.11 9.87
N GLN A 229 -0.83 27.59 11.05
CA GLN A 229 -0.20 27.97 12.33
C GLN A 229 1.12 27.25 12.65
N GLU A 230 1.51 26.22 11.88
CA GLU A 230 2.72 25.41 12.14
C GLU A 230 3.86 25.64 11.13
N THR A 231 3.87 26.77 10.41
CA THR A 231 5.03 27.12 9.56
C THR A 231 6.26 27.33 10.46
N PRO A 232 7.31 26.49 10.41
CA PRO A 232 8.53 26.75 11.16
C PRO A 232 9.24 27.90 10.47
N THR A 233 9.55 28.95 11.23
CA THR A 233 10.49 30.01 10.85
C THR A 233 11.74 29.40 10.23
N ALA A 234 12.00 29.77 8.98
CA ALA A 234 13.16 29.37 8.21
C ALA A 234 14.46 29.65 8.97
N LYS A 235 15.30 28.61 9.12
CA LYS A 235 16.75 28.77 9.06
C LYS A 235 17.26 27.93 7.89
N SER A 236 17.40 28.62 6.78
CA SER A 236 18.24 28.27 5.64
C SER A 236 19.58 27.70 6.12
N ASN A 237 19.87 26.46 5.73
CA ASN A 237 21.21 25.94 5.58
C ASN A 237 21.17 24.85 4.51
N VAL A 238 20.90 25.26 3.27
CA VAL A 238 21.13 24.40 2.10
C VAL A 238 22.57 24.63 1.66
N ARG A 239 23.46 23.68 1.95
CA ARG A 239 24.75 23.54 1.25
C ARG A 239 24.45 23.07 -0.18
N PRO A 240 24.96 23.73 -1.22
CA PRO A 240 24.79 23.25 -2.58
C PRO A 240 25.70 22.03 -2.81
N LEU A 241 25.11 20.90 -3.17
CA LEU A 241 25.82 19.74 -3.72
C LEU A 241 26.04 19.98 -5.22
N THR A 242 27.13 20.66 -5.57
CA THR A 242 27.70 20.58 -6.92
C THR A 242 28.49 19.28 -7.03
N ARG A 243 27.88 18.24 -7.60
CA ARG A 243 28.65 17.14 -8.20
C ARG A 243 28.75 17.38 -9.70
N ARG A 244 29.94 17.83 -10.12
CA ARG A 244 30.37 17.80 -11.51
C ARG A 244 30.33 16.36 -12.00
N ILE A 245 29.59 16.11 -13.07
CA ILE A 245 29.75 14.92 -13.90
C ILE A 245 30.91 15.25 -14.85
N THR A 246 32.06 14.59 -14.66
CA THR A 246 33.12 14.51 -15.67
C THR A 246 33.04 13.13 -16.33
N PRO A 247 33.03 13.04 -17.67
CA PRO A 247 33.18 11.76 -18.35
C PRO A 247 34.68 11.46 -18.51
N GLU A 248 35.20 10.42 -17.85
CA GLU A 248 36.50 9.85 -18.21
C GLU A 248 36.30 8.81 -19.32
N LEU A 249 36.57 9.25 -20.55
CA LEU A 249 36.91 8.39 -21.67
C LEU A 249 38.37 7.94 -21.49
N HIS A 250 38.58 6.68 -21.11
CA HIS A 250 39.87 6.02 -21.31
C HIS A 250 39.83 5.23 -22.61
N VAL A 251 40.55 5.77 -23.60
CA VAL A 251 40.89 5.12 -24.87
C VAL A 251 42.07 4.19 -24.58
N GLU A 252 41.85 2.88 -24.56
CA GLU A 252 42.93 1.90 -24.70
C GLU A 252 43.33 1.80 -26.18
N GLN A 253 44.43 2.44 -26.55
CA GLN A 253 45.22 2.06 -27.72
C GLN A 253 46.42 1.25 -27.26
N GLY A 254 46.52 0.01 -27.74
CA GLY A 254 47.61 -0.90 -27.43
C GLY A 254 47.69 -2.05 -28.42
N VAL A 255 47.89 -1.74 -29.70
CA VAL A 255 48.29 -2.72 -30.74
C VAL A 255 49.70 -3.21 -30.44
N ARG A 256 49.89 -4.52 -30.21
CA ARG A 256 51.15 -5.23 -30.45
C ARG A 256 50.89 -6.63 -31.02
N THR A 257 50.97 -6.68 -32.35
CA THR A 257 51.67 -7.67 -33.19
C THR A 257 51.83 -9.10 -32.67
N SER A 258 51.14 -10.00 -33.39
CA SER A 258 51.43 -11.42 -33.53
C SER A 258 52.74 -11.70 -34.25
N SER A 259 53.53 -12.66 -33.75
CA SER A 259 54.54 -13.40 -34.51
C SER A 259 54.75 -14.77 -33.90
N PHE A 260 54.20 -15.80 -34.53
CA PHE A 260 54.67 -17.19 -34.56
C PHE A 260 54.23 -17.72 -35.95
N GLY A 261 55.09 -18.28 -36.79
CA GLY A 261 56.16 -19.22 -36.46
C GLY A 261 55.58 -20.61 -36.55
#